data_AF-A0A6I0FBJ1-F1
#
_entry.id   AF-A0A6I0FBJ1-F1
#
_cell.length_a   1.000
_cell.length_b   1.000
_cell.length_c   1.000
_cell.angle_alpha   90.00
_cell.angle_beta   90.00
_cell.angle_gamma   90.00
#
_symmetry.space_group_name_H-M   'P 1'
#
loop_
_entity.id
_entity.type
_entity.pdbx_description
1 polymer ?
#
loop_
_entity_poly.entity_id
_entity_poly.type
_entity_poly.pdbx_seq_one_letter_code
_entity_poly.pdbx_strand_id
1 'polypeptide(L)'
;MSFNMEGITIELIVDSLQNAMRKANFNMIQNDTKINMSVHNGKWDCIVTKIFDNMNNSNYKLSILDLGIFKVVFIYEKNSKLLFSVMRQSNYNDLLQGKKKVTHYANCSLSFNKNLPRKAEQLSMVDLPELTEKEKDILDWKKGQIINGLGIEEKDVKHYITIVFKEQNFVLEDVEAFLTNEYYEIIESISLSEHIKSDVYESSHANTDQDIPIRIKPNKAVSNSEPELDININIKKEKKIN
;
A
#
# COMPACT_ATOMS: atom_id res chain seq x y z
N MET A 1 -4.25 11.32 20.85
CA MET A 1 -4.92 11.98 19.73
C MET A 1 -5.22 10.88 18.75
N SER A 2 -6.47 10.43 18.67
CA SER A 2 -6.84 9.33 17.77
C SER A 2 -7.48 9.88 16.50
N PHE A 3 -7.06 9.43 15.32
CA PHE A 3 -7.83 9.67 14.09
C PHE A 3 -8.93 8.62 13.96
N ASN A 4 -10.08 9.01 13.41
CA ASN A 4 -11.20 8.11 13.17
C ASN A 4 -11.53 8.16 11.69
N MET A 5 -11.50 7.00 11.03
CA MET A 5 -11.97 6.83 9.66
C MET A 5 -13.42 6.38 9.70
N GLU A 6 -14.28 6.97 8.87
CA GLU A 6 -15.66 6.51 8.77
C GLU A 6 -15.69 5.06 8.28
N GLY A 7 -16.56 4.23 8.86
CA GLY A 7 -16.66 2.81 8.48
C GLY A 7 -16.91 2.62 6.98
N ILE A 8 -17.72 3.49 6.38
CA ILE A 8 -17.96 3.49 4.92
C ILE A 8 -16.69 3.78 4.11
N THR A 9 -15.81 4.66 4.60
CA THR A 9 -14.53 4.99 3.94
C THR A 9 -13.58 3.81 4.00
N ILE A 10 -13.54 3.10 5.13
CA ILE A 10 -12.75 1.87 5.30
C ILE A 10 -13.22 0.82 4.30
N GLU A 11 -14.54 0.55 4.25
CA GLU A 11 -15.14 -0.42 3.34
C GLU A 11 -14.83 -0.09 1.87
N LEU A 12 -14.99 1.18 1.47
CA LEU A 12 -14.73 1.60 0.09
C LEU A 12 -13.26 1.42 -0.30
N ILE A 13 -12.31 1.78 0.58
CA ILE A 13 -10.87 1.63 0.32
C ILE A 13 -10.53 0.14 0.15
N VAL A 14 -10.97 -0.72 1.07
CA VAL A 14 -10.68 -2.14 1.03
C VAL A 14 -11.33 -2.80 -0.18
N ASP A 15 -12.60 -2.49 -0.47
CA ASP A 15 -13.30 -3.00 -1.66
C ASP A 15 -12.63 -2.53 -2.96
N SER A 16 -12.15 -1.28 -3.04
CA SER A 16 -11.39 -0.79 -4.20
C SER A 16 -10.11 -1.59 -4.41
N LEU A 17 -9.35 -1.85 -3.34
CA LEU A 17 -8.12 -2.63 -3.41
C LEU A 17 -8.38 -4.09 -3.80
N GLN A 18 -9.36 -4.75 -3.18
CA GLN A 18 -9.71 -6.14 -3.50
C GLN A 18 -10.19 -6.27 -4.95
N ASN A 19 -11.09 -5.40 -5.39
CA ASN A 19 -11.60 -5.43 -6.77
C ASN A 19 -10.51 -5.11 -7.80
N ALA A 20 -9.57 -4.23 -7.45
CA ALA A 20 -8.40 -3.97 -8.28
C ALA A 20 -7.51 -5.21 -8.42
N MET A 21 -7.30 -5.95 -7.34
CA MET A 21 -6.52 -7.19 -7.38
C MET A 21 -7.19 -8.25 -8.28
N ARG A 22 -8.51 -8.45 -8.13
CA ARG A 22 -9.29 -9.35 -8.99
C ARG A 22 -9.21 -8.95 -10.47
N LYS A 23 -9.39 -7.66 -10.77
CA LYS A 23 -9.31 -7.14 -12.14
C LYS A 23 -7.91 -7.31 -12.73
N ALA A 24 -6.86 -7.04 -11.95
CA ALA A 24 -5.48 -7.22 -12.38
C ALA A 24 -5.14 -8.70 -12.64
N ASN A 25 -5.65 -9.62 -11.81
CA ASN A 25 -5.48 -11.06 -12.04
C ASN A 25 -6.16 -11.49 -13.33
N PHE A 26 -7.42 -11.09 -13.54
CA PHE A 26 -8.15 -11.35 -14.77
C PHE A 26 -7.41 -10.83 -16.01
N ASN A 27 -6.93 -9.59 -15.97
CA ASN A 27 -6.17 -9.01 -17.07
C ASN A 27 -4.86 -9.77 -17.34
N MET A 28 -4.16 -10.25 -16.29
CA MET A 28 -2.95 -11.05 -16.47
C MET A 28 -3.25 -12.38 -17.17
N ILE A 29 -4.30 -13.08 -16.73
CA ILE A 29 -4.71 -14.36 -17.33
C ILE A 29 -5.11 -14.17 -18.81
N GLN A 30 -5.83 -13.10 -19.12
CA GLN A 30 -6.29 -12.83 -20.49
C GLN A 30 -5.17 -12.45 -21.46
N ASN A 31 -4.12 -11.75 -20.98
CA ASN A 31 -3.05 -11.26 -21.85
C ASN A 31 -2.01 -12.33 -22.23
N ASP A 32 -1.98 -13.49 -21.56
CA ASP A 32 -1.11 -14.66 -21.83
C ASP A 32 0.32 -14.33 -22.29
N THR A 33 0.97 -13.37 -21.62
CA THR A 33 2.32 -12.95 -22.01
C THR A 33 3.38 -13.80 -21.31
N LYS A 34 4.41 -14.21 -22.03
CA LYS A 34 5.49 -15.06 -21.48
C LYS A 34 6.40 -14.34 -20.47
N ILE A 35 6.51 -13.01 -20.54
CA ILE A 35 7.49 -12.22 -19.76
C ILE A 35 6.81 -11.32 -18.70
N ASN A 36 5.53 -10.95 -18.88
CA ASN A 36 4.71 -10.25 -17.88
C ASN A 36 5.27 -8.94 -17.30
N MET A 37 6.15 -8.22 -18.02
CA MET A 37 6.81 -7.00 -17.50
C MET A 37 5.84 -5.84 -17.20
N SER A 38 4.70 -5.74 -17.91
CA SER A 38 3.73 -4.66 -17.75
C SER A 38 2.75 -4.87 -16.59
N VAL A 39 2.76 -6.06 -15.96
CA VAL A 39 1.77 -6.44 -14.93
C VAL A 39 1.79 -5.50 -13.74
N HIS A 40 2.97 -5.00 -13.32
CA HIS A 40 3.06 -4.09 -12.18
C HIS A 40 2.37 -2.75 -12.43
N ASN A 41 2.55 -2.17 -13.63
CA ASN A 41 1.92 -0.92 -14.02
C ASN A 41 0.41 -1.12 -14.23
N GLY A 42 0.02 -2.19 -14.93
CA GLY A 42 -1.39 -2.52 -15.11
C GLY A 42 -2.13 -2.78 -13.79
N LYS A 43 -1.46 -3.33 -12.78
CA LYS A 43 -2.02 -3.49 -11.44
C LYS A 43 -2.25 -2.13 -10.75
N TRP A 44 -1.31 -1.19 -10.88
CA TRP A 44 -1.48 0.15 -10.32
C TRP A 44 -2.62 0.91 -11.00
N ASP A 45 -2.75 0.79 -12.32
CA ASP A 45 -3.87 1.36 -13.08
C ASP A 45 -5.21 0.79 -12.59
N CYS A 46 -5.28 -0.52 -12.32
CA CYS A 46 -6.47 -1.16 -11.74
C CYS A 46 -6.81 -0.60 -10.36
N ILE A 47 -5.81 -0.36 -9.50
CA ILE A 47 -5.99 0.22 -8.16
C ILE A 47 -6.58 1.63 -8.27
N VAL A 48 -5.93 2.50 -9.04
CA VAL A 48 -6.38 3.89 -9.21
C VAL A 48 -7.78 3.91 -9.81
N THR A 49 -8.05 3.12 -10.84
CA THR A 49 -9.38 3.02 -11.47
C THR A 49 -10.44 2.62 -10.44
N LYS A 50 -10.19 1.59 -9.63
CA LYS A 50 -11.20 1.11 -8.66
C LYS A 50 -11.40 2.05 -7.47
N ILE A 51 -10.39 2.83 -7.10
CA ILE A 51 -10.56 3.93 -6.14
C ILE A 51 -11.51 4.98 -6.72
N PHE A 52 -11.31 5.39 -7.98
CA PHE A 52 -12.20 6.35 -8.63
C PHE A 52 -13.61 5.80 -8.82
N ASP A 53 -13.77 4.56 -9.27
CA ASP A 53 -15.10 3.95 -9.48
C ASP A 53 -15.94 3.95 -8.18
N ASN A 54 -15.31 3.64 -7.04
CA ASN A 54 -16.03 3.48 -5.77
C ASN A 54 -16.20 4.79 -5.00
N MET A 55 -15.22 5.70 -5.08
CA MET A 55 -15.15 6.89 -4.22
C MET A 55 -15.48 8.19 -4.95
N ASN A 56 -15.77 8.17 -6.25
CA ASN A 56 -16.18 9.36 -7.00
C ASN A 56 -17.63 9.74 -6.68
N ASN A 57 -17.87 10.24 -5.47
CA ASN A 57 -19.16 10.70 -4.99
C ASN A 57 -19.00 12.03 -4.22
N SER A 58 -20.11 12.58 -3.72
CA SER A 58 -20.14 13.89 -3.08
C SER A 58 -19.30 13.99 -1.80
N ASN A 59 -18.96 12.89 -1.15
CA ASN A 59 -18.26 12.88 0.14
C ASN A 59 -16.74 12.99 -0.02
N TYR A 60 -16.23 12.69 -1.21
CA TYR A 60 -14.79 12.68 -1.48
C TYR A 60 -14.40 13.68 -2.56
N LYS A 61 -13.12 14.03 -2.57
CA LYS A 61 -12.44 14.64 -3.72
C LYS A 61 -11.24 13.79 -4.07
N LEU A 62 -11.04 13.52 -5.35
CA LEU A 62 -10.00 12.63 -5.85
C LEU A 62 -9.10 13.39 -6.81
N SER A 63 -7.80 13.17 -6.72
CA SER A 63 -6.83 13.72 -7.66
C SER A 63 -5.71 12.72 -7.92
N ILE A 64 -5.23 12.68 -9.16
CA ILE A 64 -4.01 11.96 -9.53
C ILE A 64 -2.96 13.01 -9.81
N LEU A 65 -1.85 12.94 -9.08
CA LEU A 65 -0.72 13.83 -9.29
C LEU A 65 0.48 13.07 -9.81
N ASP A 66 1.09 13.65 -10.84
CA ASP A 66 2.40 13.23 -11.30
C ASP A 66 3.47 13.90 -10.44
N LEU A 67 4.11 13.11 -9.59
CA LEU A 67 5.14 13.60 -8.66
C LEU A 67 6.53 13.08 -9.06
N GLY A 68 6.73 12.83 -10.36
CA GLY A 68 7.98 12.39 -10.99
C GLY A 68 7.89 10.94 -11.44
N ILE A 69 8.60 10.04 -10.77
CA ILE A 69 8.61 8.60 -11.12
C ILE A 69 7.28 7.92 -10.74
N PHE A 70 6.45 8.57 -9.93
CA PHE A 70 5.22 7.99 -9.39
C PHE A 70 4.02 8.89 -9.66
N LYS A 71 2.92 8.26 -10.11
CA LYS A 71 1.58 8.84 -10.11
C LYS A 71 0.88 8.42 -8.83
N VAL A 72 0.56 9.39 -7.99
CA VAL A 72 -0.04 9.17 -6.67
C VAL A 72 -1.50 9.58 -6.72
N VAL A 73 -2.37 8.73 -6.19
CA VAL A 73 -3.78 9.05 -5.96
C VAL A 73 -3.93 9.68 -4.58
N PHE A 74 -4.58 10.82 -4.54
CA PHE A 74 -4.99 11.51 -3.31
C PHE A 74 -6.50 11.46 -3.18
N ILE A 75 -6.96 11.14 -1.98
CA ILE A 75 -8.38 11.02 -1.63
C ILE A 75 -8.61 11.96 -0.45
N TYR A 76 -9.50 12.94 -0.58
CA TYR A 76 -9.88 13.82 0.52
C TYR A 76 -11.31 13.53 0.94
N GLU A 77 -11.52 13.12 2.19
CA GLU A 77 -12.84 12.91 2.78
C GLU A 77 -13.31 14.20 3.48
N LYS A 78 -14.42 14.77 3.01
CA LYS A 78 -14.87 16.11 3.41
C LYS A 78 -15.30 16.20 4.87
N ASN A 79 -15.91 15.13 5.40
CA ASN A 79 -16.47 15.10 6.75
C ASN A 79 -15.38 15.07 7.82
N SER A 80 -14.48 14.09 7.72
CA SER A 80 -13.38 13.89 8.67
C SER A 80 -12.20 14.85 8.44
N LYS A 81 -12.16 15.47 7.25
CA LYS A 81 -11.06 16.32 6.77
C LYS A 81 -9.74 15.57 6.65
N LEU A 82 -9.79 14.25 6.45
CA LEU A 82 -8.63 13.41 6.24
C LEU A 82 -8.23 13.38 4.77
N LEU A 83 -6.93 13.49 4.54
CA LEU A 83 -6.30 13.31 3.22
C LEU A 83 -5.59 11.95 3.21
N PHE A 84 -5.91 11.10 2.25
CA PHE A 84 -5.32 9.78 2.10
C PHE A 84 -4.45 9.71 0.84
N SER A 85 -3.38 8.91 0.90
CA SER A 85 -2.82 8.28 -0.28
C SER A 85 -2.66 6.78 -0.05
N VAL A 86 -2.48 6.04 -1.14
CA VAL A 86 -2.37 4.58 -1.09
C VAL A 86 -0.98 4.16 -1.60
N MET A 87 -0.35 3.19 -0.94
CA MET A 87 0.91 2.60 -1.42
C MET A 87 1.09 1.15 -0.98
N ARG A 88 1.94 0.40 -1.69
CA ARG A 88 2.34 -0.96 -1.29
C ARG A 88 3.24 -0.93 -0.06
N GLN A 89 3.15 -1.97 0.78
CA GLN A 89 4.02 -2.17 1.94
C GLN A 89 5.51 -2.12 1.57
N SER A 90 5.89 -2.70 0.44
CA SER A 90 7.28 -2.65 -0.05
C SER A 90 7.76 -1.21 -0.27
N ASN A 91 6.92 -0.37 -0.87
CA ASN A 91 7.25 1.03 -1.15
C ASN A 91 7.32 1.85 0.13
N TYR A 92 6.43 1.56 1.09
CA TYR A 92 6.44 2.20 2.40
C TYR A 92 7.72 1.84 3.17
N ASN A 93 8.09 0.57 3.21
CA ASN A 93 9.32 0.11 3.87
C ASN A 93 10.59 0.72 3.25
N ASP A 94 10.66 0.82 1.91
CA ASP A 94 11.78 1.48 1.22
C ASP A 94 11.93 2.96 1.61
N LEU A 95 10.80 3.63 1.84
CA LEU A 95 10.72 5.02 2.24
C LEU A 95 11.18 5.19 3.70
N LEU A 96 10.77 4.31 4.61
CA LEU A 96 11.24 4.32 6.01
C LEU A 96 12.75 4.06 6.12
N GLN A 97 13.28 3.13 5.31
CA GLN A 97 14.72 2.80 5.29
C GLN A 97 15.59 3.91 4.68
N GLY A 98 14.99 4.99 4.20
CA GLY A 98 15.73 6.17 3.77
C GLY A 98 16.39 6.09 2.41
N LYS A 99 16.09 5.07 1.62
CA LYS A 99 16.59 4.93 0.25
C LYS A 99 16.06 6.01 -0.70
N LYS A 100 15.10 6.84 -0.26
CA LYS A 100 14.40 7.87 -1.06
C LYS A 100 14.22 9.21 -0.30
N LYS A 101 15.11 9.57 0.62
CA LYS A 101 14.80 10.55 1.70
C LYS A 101 14.62 12.03 1.32
N VAL A 102 15.23 12.54 0.24
CA VAL A 102 15.38 14.01 0.16
C VAL A 102 14.31 14.72 -0.69
N THR A 103 13.59 14.03 -1.57
CA THR A 103 12.57 14.69 -2.46
C THR A 103 11.39 13.79 -2.83
N HIS A 104 11.08 12.81 -2.00
CA HIS A 104 9.94 11.92 -2.24
C HIS A 104 8.61 12.64 -1.98
N TYR A 105 7.58 12.34 -2.77
CA TYR A 105 6.23 12.91 -2.61
C TYR A 105 5.65 12.73 -1.20
N ALA A 106 6.10 11.67 -0.52
CA ALA A 106 5.69 11.41 0.84
C ALA A 106 6.11 12.52 1.81
N ASN A 107 7.29 13.14 1.65
CA ASN A 107 7.69 14.29 2.47
C ASN A 107 6.68 15.45 2.36
N CYS A 108 6.21 15.72 1.14
CA CYS A 108 5.21 16.75 0.89
C CYS A 108 3.88 16.41 1.58
N SER A 109 3.44 15.16 1.51
CA SER A 109 2.20 14.71 2.14
C SER A 109 2.31 14.73 3.68
N LEU A 110 3.48 14.39 4.23
CA LEU A 110 3.70 14.45 5.67
C LEU A 110 3.77 15.88 6.23
N SER A 111 3.98 16.90 5.38
CA SER A 111 3.92 18.31 5.82
C SER A 111 2.54 18.72 6.33
N PHE A 112 1.47 17.99 5.97
CA PHE A 112 0.13 18.15 6.56
C PHE A 112 0.07 17.70 8.03
N ASN A 113 1.08 16.94 8.49
CA ASN A 113 1.19 16.40 9.84
C ASN A 113 2.32 17.04 10.67
N LYS A 114 2.87 18.19 10.25
CA LYS A 114 4.00 18.87 10.91
C LYS A 114 3.80 19.19 12.40
N ASN A 115 2.55 19.30 12.85
CA ASN A 115 2.21 19.62 14.24
C ASN A 115 2.08 18.37 15.14
N LEU A 116 2.29 17.17 14.61
CA LEU A 116 2.25 15.94 15.40
C LEU A 116 3.54 15.80 16.23
N PRO A 117 3.43 15.34 17.50
CA PRO A 117 4.59 15.20 18.37
C PRO A 117 5.55 14.13 17.84
N ARG A 118 6.83 14.24 18.20
CA ARG A 118 7.76 13.11 18.13
C ARG A 118 7.45 12.10 19.24
N LYS A 119 7.63 10.81 18.97
CA LYS A 119 7.54 9.79 20.03
C LYS A 119 8.78 9.89 20.92
N ALA A 120 8.58 10.22 22.20
CA ALA A 120 9.67 10.40 23.18
C ALA A 120 10.58 9.17 23.35
N GLU A 121 10.12 7.98 22.96
CA GLU A 121 10.84 6.71 23.09
C GLU A 121 11.56 6.27 21.80
N GLN A 122 11.32 6.94 20.66
CA GLN A 122 12.03 6.66 19.43
C GLN A 122 13.19 7.65 19.31
N LEU A 123 14.30 7.33 19.96
CA LEU A 123 15.62 7.87 19.62
C LEU A 123 15.99 7.38 18.22
N SER A 124 15.34 7.94 17.18
CA SER A 124 15.66 7.57 15.81
C SER A 124 17.07 8.09 15.51
N MET A 125 18.01 7.18 15.20
CA MET A 125 19.35 7.45 14.69
C MET A 125 19.34 8.05 13.27
N VAL A 126 18.31 8.81 12.93
CA VAL A 126 18.15 9.44 11.62
C VAL A 126 17.86 10.90 11.88
N ASP A 127 18.92 11.68 12.07
CA ASP A 127 18.86 13.09 11.73
C ASP A 127 18.55 13.13 10.23
N LEU A 128 17.28 13.43 9.89
CA LEU A 128 16.97 13.78 8.52
C LEU A 128 17.84 15.00 8.18
N PRO A 129 18.62 14.96 7.08
CA PRO A 129 19.42 16.11 6.71
C PRO A 129 18.50 17.32 6.54
N GLU A 130 18.95 18.47 7.05
CA GLU A 130 18.19 19.71 6.86
C GLU A 130 17.95 19.93 5.37
N LEU A 131 16.69 20.18 5.03
CA LEU A 131 16.30 20.49 3.67
C LEU A 131 16.92 21.83 3.27
N THR A 132 17.50 21.87 2.08
CA THR A 132 17.89 23.12 1.43
C THR A 132 16.66 23.97 1.12
N GLU A 133 16.82 25.29 0.99
CA GLU A 133 15.70 26.18 0.62
C GLU A 133 15.02 25.76 -0.69
N LYS A 134 15.82 25.34 -1.69
CA LYS A 134 15.29 24.82 -2.95
C LYS A 134 14.43 23.56 -2.77
N GLU A 135 14.80 22.68 -1.84
CA GLU A 135 14.00 21.49 -1.55
C GLU A 135 12.70 21.84 -0.83
N LYS A 136 12.73 22.82 0.08
CA LYS A 136 11.52 23.36 0.71
C LYS A 136 10.57 23.95 -0.34
N ASP A 137 11.08 24.77 -1.26
CA ASP A 137 10.29 25.36 -2.36
C ASP A 137 9.63 24.27 -3.23
N ILE A 138 10.35 23.19 -3.54
CA ILE A 138 9.81 22.07 -4.30
C ILE A 138 8.70 21.35 -3.52
N LEU A 139 8.87 21.14 -2.21
CA LEU A 139 7.86 20.49 -1.39
C LEU A 139 6.60 21.34 -1.27
N ASP A 140 6.75 22.65 -1.06
CA ASP A 140 5.63 23.59 -1.00
C ASP A 140 4.91 23.70 -2.34
N TRP A 141 5.65 23.74 -3.45
CA TRP A 141 5.05 23.70 -4.79
C TRP A 141 4.25 22.42 -5.01
N LYS A 142 4.80 21.24 -4.68
CA LYS A 142 4.08 19.95 -4.76
C LYS A 142 2.85 19.93 -3.85
N LYS A 143 2.93 20.55 -2.67
CA LYS A 143 1.81 20.65 -1.73
C LYS A 143 0.69 21.49 -2.33
N GLY A 144 1.04 22.61 -2.96
CA GLY A 144 0.12 23.42 -3.74
C GLY A 144 -0.54 22.62 -4.87
N GLN A 145 0.19 21.75 -5.57
CA GLN A 145 -0.41 20.86 -6.59
C GLN A 145 -1.45 19.92 -5.99
N ILE A 146 -1.21 19.36 -4.79
CA ILE A 146 -2.18 18.49 -4.11
C ILE A 146 -3.46 19.25 -3.79
N ILE A 147 -3.31 20.40 -3.14
CA ILE A 147 -4.42 21.25 -2.70
C ILE A 147 -5.23 21.75 -3.91
N ASN A 148 -4.55 22.23 -4.96
CA ASN A 148 -5.20 22.69 -6.18
C ASN A 148 -5.87 21.55 -6.96
N GLY A 149 -5.21 20.40 -7.07
CA GLY A 149 -5.75 19.23 -7.76
C GLY A 149 -7.00 18.66 -7.08
N LEU A 150 -7.11 18.83 -5.77
CA LEU A 150 -8.32 18.50 -5.00
C LEU A 150 -9.30 19.67 -4.92
N GLY A 151 -8.93 20.88 -5.33
CA GLY A 151 -9.74 22.08 -5.18
C GLY A 151 -10.17 22.36 -3.74
N ILE A 152 -9.26 22.16 -2.78
CA ILE A 152 -9.46 22.46 -1.34
C ILE A 152 -8.49 23.56 -0.91
N GLU A 153 -8.52 23.96 0.36
CA GLU A 153 -7.47 24.78 0.96
C GLU A 153 -6.60 23.95 1.92
N GLU A 154 -5.35 24.35 2.14
CA GLU A 154 -4.44 23.63 3.05
C GLU A 154 -5.03 23.50 4.46
N LYS A 155 -5.69 24.55 4.96
CA LYS A 155 -6.32 24.57 6.28
C LYS A 155 -7.50 23.60 6.43
N ASP A 156 -8.01 23.08 5.31
CA ASP A 156 -9.11 22.12 5.31
C ASP A 156 -8.61 20.70 5.61
N VAL A 157 -7.30 20.44 5.53
CA VAL A 157 -6.71 19.13 5.83
C VAL A 157 -6.39 19.07 7.32
N LYS A 158 -7.08 18.17 8.04
CA LYS A 158 -6.82 17.94 9.46
C LYS A 158 -5.57 17.09 9.65
N HIS A 159 -5.50 15.95 8.97
CA HIS A 159 -4.36 15.05 8.96
C HIS A 159 -4.24 14.37 7.60
N TYR A 160 -3.00 14.04 7.25
CA TYR A 160 -2.69 13.13 6.16
C TYR A 160 -2.48 11.71 6.70
N ILE A 161 -3.06 10.72 6.02
CA ILE A 161 -3.01 9.30 6.37
C ILE A 161 -2.44 8.53 5.17
N THR A 162 -1.49 7.63 5.44
CA THR A 162 -0.99 6.71 4.41
C THR A 162 -1.70 5.38 4.56
N ILE A 163 -2.47 4.98 3.54
CA ILE A 163 -3.02 3.63 3.43
C ILE A 163 -1.95 2.74 2.81
N VAL A 164 -1.52 1.75 3.56
CA VAL A 164 -0.51 0.78 3.14
C VAL A 164 -1.17 -0.57 3.00
N PHE A 165 -0.92 -1.24 1.88
CA PHE A 165 -1.46 -2.56 1.65
C PHE A 165 -0.38 -3.56 1.27
N LYS A 166 -0.65 -4.83 1.58
CA LYS A 166 0.17 -5.98 1.21
C LYS A 166 -0.66 -6.94 0.39
N GLU A 167 -0.09 -7.37 -0.72
CA GLU A 167 -0.69 -8.36 -1.59
C GLU A 167 0.29 -9.50 -1.93
N GLN A 168 -0.25 -10.71 -2.11
CA GLN A 168 0.48 -11.85 -2.65
C GLN A 168 -0.35 -12.52 -3.74
N ASN A 169 0.24 -12.79 -4.90
CA ASN A 169 -0.43 -13.48 -6.01
C ASN A 169 -1.82 -12.91 -6.38
N PHE A 170 -1.95 -11.58 -6.40
CA PHE A 170 -3.22 -10.87 -6.66
C PHE A 170 -4.31 -11.15 -5.61
N VAL A 171 -3.93 -11.51 -4.40
CA VAL A 171 -4.81 -11.55 -3.23
C VAL A 171 -4.34 -10.47 -2.27
N LEU A 172 -5.28 -9.65 -1.82
CA LEU A 172 -5.03 -8.64 -0.79
C LEU A 172 -4.92 -9.35 0.56
N GLU A 173 -3.77 -9.24 1.22
CA GLU A 173 -3.50 -9.92 2.48
C GLU A 173 -3.71 -9.03 3.69
N ASP A 174 -3.34 -7.75 3.57
CA ASP A 174 -3.29 -6.83 4.69
C ASP A 174 -3.49 -5.39 4.21
N VAL A 175 -4.18 -4.58 5.01
CA VAL A 175 -4.37 -3.15 4.79
C VAL A 175 -4.28 -2.42 6.14
N GLU A 176 -3.40 -1.45 6.22
CA GLU A 176 -3.19 -0.62 7.40
C GLU A 176 -3.27 0.86 7.04
N ALA A 177 -3.86 1.66 7.93
CA ALA A 177 -3.86 3.11 7.84
C ALA A 177 -2.86 3.68 8.88
N PHE A 178 -1.87 4.44 8.41
CA PHE A 178 -0.86 5.05 9.26
C PHE A 178 -1.01 6.57 9.33
N LEU A 179 -1.12 7.08 10.55
CA LEU A 179 -0.87 8.48 10.87
C LEU A 179 0.59 8.63 11.26
N THR A 180 1.36 9.26 10.40
CA THR A 180 2.79 9.48 10.57
C THR A 180 3.12 10.96 10.72
N ASN A 181 4.08 11.30 11.57
CA ASN A 181 4.60 12.67 11.63
C ASN A 181 5.57 12.96 10.47
N GLU A 182 6.06 14.20 10.38
CA GLU A 182 7.04 14.62 9.35
C GLU A 182 8.38 13.89 9.41
N TYR A 183 8.67 13.18 10.51
CA TYR A 183 9.86 12.37 10.71
C TYR A 183 9.65 10.90 10.37
N TYR A 184 8.52 10.55 9.73
CA TYR A 184 8.13 9.18 9.40
C TYR A 184 7.87 8.27 10.61
N GLU A 185 7.70 8.83 11.80
CA GLU A 185 7.33 8.06 12.99
C GLU A 185 5.82 7.81 12.96
N ILE A 186 5.43 6.55 13.14
CA ILE A 186 4.01 6.16 13.25
C ILE A 186 3.50 6.65 14.60
N ILE A 187 2.60 7.62 14.59
CA ILE A 187 1.91 8.13 15.78
C ILE A 187 0.80 7.16 16.18
N GLU A 188 0.02 6.74 15.19
CA GLU A 188 -1.11 5.84 15.34
C GLU A 188 -1.29 4.99 14.07
N SER A 189 -1.81 3.78 14.24
CA SER A 189 -2.12 2.85 13.17
C SER A 189 -3.47 2.18 13.40
N ILE A 190 -4.23 1.97 12.34
CA ILE A 190 -5.49 1.22 12.35
C ILE A 190 -5.39 0.11 11.31
N SER A 191 -5.64 -1.14 11.72
CA SER A 191 -5.78 -2.24 10.76
C SER A 191 -7.15 -2.18 10.11
N LEU A 192 -7.18 -2.22 8.78
CA LEU A 192 -8.40 -2.29 7.98
C LEU A 192 -8.64 -3.73 7.47
N SER A 193 -7.76 -4.66 7.82
CA SER A 193 -7.71 -6.01 7.28
C SER A 193 -8.91 -6.87 7.65
N GLU A 194 -9.62 -6.52 8.73
CA GLU A 194 -10.87 -7.16 9.11
C GLU A 194 -12.01 -6.96 8.09
N HIS A 195 -11.89 -5.94 7.23
CA HIS A 195 -12.85 -5.68 6.15
C HIS A 195 -12.51 -6.44 4.85
N ILE A 196 -11.37 -7.15 4.81
CA ILE A 196 -10.99 -7.95 3.64
C ILE A 196 -11.94 -9.15 3.57
N LYS A 197 -12.81 -9.14 2.55
CA LYS A 197 -13.73 -10.25 2.30
C LYS A 197 -12.95 -11.45 1.81
N SER A 198 -13.22 -12.64 2.36
CA SER A 198 -12.62 -13.88 1.86
C SER A 198 -12.98 -14.05 0.38
N ASP A 199 -11.96 -14.25 -0.47
CA ASP A 199 -12.17 -14.66 -1.85
C ASP A 199 -12.67 -16.11 -1.84
N VAL A 200 -13.98 -16.30 -1.65
CA VAL A 200 -14.63 -17.55 -2.02
C VAL A 200 -14.58 -17.60 -3.54
N TYR A 201 -13.57 -18.28 -4.06
CA TYR A 201 -13.59 -18.73 -5.44
C TYR A 201 -14.76 -19.70 -5.55
N GLU A 202 -15.94 -19.21 -5.96
CA GLU A 202 -16.88 -20.07 -6.65
C GLU A 202 -16.19 -20.50 -7.95
N SER A 203 -15.50 -21.63 -7.88
CA SER A 203 -15.16 -22.40 -9.06
C SER A 203 -16.47 -22.74 -9.74
N SER A 204 -16.89 -21.93 -10.70
CA SER A 204 -17.83 -22.37 -11.72
C SER A 204 -17.10 -23.40 -12.58
N HIS A 205 -16.96 -24.62 -12.04
CA HIS A 205 -16.57 -25.79 -12.81
C HIS A 205 -17.68 -26.05 -13.82
N ALA A 206 -17.47 -25.60 -15.06
CA ALA A 206 -17.87 -26.42 -16.18
C ALA A 206 -17.12 -27.75 -16.03
N ASN A 207 -17.89 -28.83 -15.88
CA ASN A 207 -17.41 -30.19 -15.68
C ASN A 207 -16.25 -30.55 -16.61
N THR A 208 -15.09 -30.86 -16.05
CA THR A 208 -14.25 -31.98 -16.50
C THR A 208 -13.50 -32.52 -15.29
N ASP A 209 -13.81 -33.78 -14.94
CA ASP A 209 -13.17 -34.58 -13.91
C ASP A 209 -11.65 -34.54 -14.03
N GLN A 210 -10.98 -33.81 -13.13
CA GLN A 210 -9.63 -34.10 -12.68
C GLN A 210 -9.51 -33.69 -11.21
N ASP A 211 -9.29 -34.66 -10.34
CA ASP A 211 -9.06 -34.48 -8.91
C ASP A 211 -7.87 -33.54 -8.67
N ILE A 212 -8.15 -32.30 -8.25
CA ILE A 212 -7.14 -31.39 -7.74
C ILE A 212 -7.14 -31.52 -6.21
N PRO A 213 -6.01 -31.85 -5.57
CA PRO A 213 -5.98 -31.98 -4.12
C PRO A 213 -6.17 -30.61 -3.46
N ILE A 214 -7.25 -30.51 -2.68
CA ILE A 214 -7.57 -29.37 -1.83
C ILE A 214 -6.44 -29.21 -0.79
N ARG A 215 -5.64 -28.15 -0.90
CA ARG A 215 -4.63 -27.79 0.11
C ARG A 215 -5.18 -26.71 1.03
N ILE A 216 -5.96 -27.12 2.03
CA ILE A 216 -6.30 -26.26 3.18
C ILE A 216 -5.00 -26.05 3.97
N LYS A 217 -4.53 -24.81 4.11
CA LYS A 217 -3.50 -24.48 5.10
C LYS A 217 -4.17 -24.35 6.47
N PRO A 218 -3.82 -25.18 7.47
CA PRO A 218 -4.33 -24.98 8.81
C PRO A 218 -3.70 -23.73 9.44
N ASN A 219 -4.54 -23.02 10.19
CA ASN A 219 -4.20 -21.84 10.98
C ASN A 219 -3.21 -22.23 12.08
N LYS A 220 -2.11 -21.49 12.27
CA LYS A 220 -1.08 -21.80 13.27
C LYS A 220 -1.52 -21.35 14.66
N ALA A 221 -1.77 -22.31 15.54
CA ALA A 221 -1.63 -22.16 17.00
C ALA A 221 -0.78 -23.31 17.56
N VAL A 222 0.44 -22.93 17.94
CA VAL A 222 1.34 -23.39 19.03
C VAL A 222 1.40 -24.88 19.48
N SER A 223 2.65 -25.37 19.42
CA SER A 223 3.39 -26.27 20.33
C SER A 223 3.58 -27.77 20.00
N ASN A 224 4.88 -28.11 20.00
CA ASN A 224 5.57 -29.33 20.41
C ASN A 224 5.38 -30.61 19.60
N SER A 225 6.38 -30.97 18.78
CA SER A 225 7.53 -31.82 19.17
C SER A 225 8.15 -32.47 17.92
N GLU A 226 9.47 -32.33 17.79
CA GLU A 226 10.42 -32.91 16.83
C GLU A 226 10.34 -34.46 16.71
N PRO A 227 10.87 -35.09 15.62
CA PRO A 227 12.30 -35.07 15.31
C PRO A 227 12.70 -34.87 13.85
N GLU A 228 13.93 -34.34 13.73
CA GLU A 228 14.73 -34.17 12.53
C GLU A 228 14.90 -35.48 11.74
N LEU A 229 14.78 -35.38 10.42
CA LEU A 229 15.27 -36.40 9.50
C LEU A 229 16.34 -35.76 8.61
N ASP A 230 17.59 -36.05 8.97
CA ASP A 230 18.79 -35.82 8.17
C ASP A 230 18.65 -36.46 6.79
N ILE A 231 18.64 -35.64 5.74
CA ILE A 231 18.82 -36.13 4.37
C ILE A 231 20.18 -35.62 3.88
N ASN A 232 21.15 -36.52 4.00
CA ASN A 232 22.53 -36.35 3.56
C ASN A 232 22.59 -36.46 2.02
N ILE A 233 22.67 -35.33 1.31
CA ILE A 233 22.83 -35.32 -0.16
C ILE A 233 24.31 -35.27 -0.51
N ASN A 234 24.84 -36.44 -0.87
CA ASN A 234 26.20 -36.64 -1.34
C ASN A 234 26.33 -36.24 -2.83
N ILE A 235 26.79 -35.01 -3.10
CA ILE A 235 27.06 -34.56 -4.47
C ILE A 235 28.45 -35.04 -4.89
N LYS A 236 28.50 -36.11 -5.70
CA LYS A 236 29.69 -36.49 -6.47
C LYS A 236 30.02 -35.37 -7.47
N LYS A 237 31.18 -34.72 -7.28
CA LYS A 237 31.80 -33.87 -8.29
C LYS A 237 32.32 -34.76 -9.42
N GLU A 238 31.66 -34.75 -10.57
CA GLU A 238 32.29 -35.18 -11.82
C GLU A 238 33.19 -34.04 -12.32
N LYS A 239 34.50 -34.22 -12.08
CA LYS A 239 35.54 -33.72 -12.97
C LYS A 239 35.42 -34.49 -14.28
N LYS A 240 35.61 -33.82 -15.42
CA LYS A 240 36.70 -34.09 -16.39
C LYS A 240 36.70 -33.00 -17.48
N ILE A 241 37.80 -32.25 -17.67
CA ILE A 241 38.94 -32.53 -18.59
C ILE A 241 38.45 -32.37 -20.05
N ASN A 242 38.97 -31.51 -20.93
CA ASN A 242 40.20 -30.73 -21.05
C ASN A 242 39.87 -29.39 -21.72
#